data_AF-A0A7Y3UA69-F1
#
_entry.id   AF-A0A7Y3UA69-F1
#
_cell.length_a   1.000
_cell.length_b   1.000
_cell.length_c   1.000
_cell.angle_alpha   90.00
_cell.angle_beta   90.00
_cell.angle_gamma   90.00
#
_symmetry.space_group_name_H-M   'P 1'
#
loop_
_entity.id
_entity.type
_entity.pdbx_description
1 polymer ?
#
loop_
_entity_poly.entity_id
_entity_poly.type
_entity_poly.pdbx_seq_one_letter_code
_entity_poly.pdbx_strand_id
1 'polypeptide(L)'
;MSTHKGSSSSQSQHGDSNQETPTIDWEHLRAMAPYPKQAFAFVQEGLAFTTRHVHGDPSKSEHEDRHVSGQQLCEGLRDYAIKRYGLMARSVLNHWRIERTDDFGRIVFALIDIGAMSRTDRDCLDDFYSVYSFEDAFSNQRVIESLGHN
;
A
#
# COMPACT_ATOMS: atom_id res chain seq x y z
N MET A 1 8.04 -57.29 -43.16
CA MET A 1 8.95 -57.49 -42.02
C MET A 1 9.41 -56.11 -41.58
N SER A 2 8.99 -55.72 -40.39
CA SER A 2 9.22 -54.40 -39.78
C SER A 2 10.61 -54.32 -39.16
N THR A 3 11.30 -53.19 -39.31
CA THR A 3 12.29 -52.67 -38.34
C THR A 3 12.54 -51.17 -38.57
N HIS A 4 12.28 -50.36 -37.53
CA HIS A 4 13.03 -49.21 -36.98
C HIS A 4 13.87 -48.32 -37.93
N LYS A 5 13.90 -46.98 -37.85
CA LYS A 5 14.05 -46.07 -36.69
C LYS A 5 13.92 -44.64 -37.24
N GLY A 6 13.35 -43.69 -36.51
CA GLY A 6 14.21 -42.63 -35.97
C GLY A 6 13.48 -41.29 -35.91
N SER A 7 13.19 -40.86 -34.70
CA SER A 7 12.55 -39.62 -34.30
C SER A 7 13.38 -38.38 -34.65
N SER A 8 12.72 -37.26 -34.92
CA SER A 8 13.24 -35.91 -34.67
C SER A 8 12.05 -34.97 -34.46
N SER A 9 11.62 -34.87 -33.21
CA SER A 9 10.70 -33.84 -32.74
C SER A 9 11.53 -32.59 -32.45
N SER A 10 11.33 -31.55 -33.27
CA SER A 10 11.93 -30.24 -33.06
C SER A 10 11.35 -29.60 -31.79
N GLN A 11 12.22 -29.40 -30.81
CA GLN A 11 11.99 -28.65 -29.60
C GLN A 11 11.54 -27.22 -29.95
N SER A 12 10.32 -26.86 -29.53
CA SER A 12 9.90 -25.47 -29.40
C SER A 12 10.25 -25.04 -27.99
N GLN A 13 11.30 -24.23 -27.84
CA GLN A 13 11.55 -23.51 -26.60
C GLN A 13 10.57 -22.33 -26.57
N HIS A 14 9.63 -22.35 -25.62
CA HIS A 14 8.87 -21.18 -25.21
C HIS A 14 9.21 -20.91 -23.76
N GLY A 15 9.50 -19.63 -23.50
CA GLY A 15 10.16 -19.16 -22.29
C GLY A 15 9.36 -19.39 -21.03
N ASP A 16 10.10 -19.66 -19.96
CA ASP A 16 9.59 -19.57 -18.60
C ASP A 16 10.30 -18.39 -17.95
N SER A 17 9.70 -17.21 -18.12
CA SER A 17 10.03 -16.03 -17.32
C SER A 17 9.51 -16.28 -15.90
N ASN A 18 10.33 -16.93 -15.09
CA ASN A 18 10.11 -17.13 -13.66
C ASN A 18 10.21 -15.77 -12.94
N GLN A 19 9.14 -14.97 -13.01
CA GLN A 19 8.94 -13.83 -12.14
C GLN A 19 8.46 -14.39 -10.80
N GLU A 20 9.40 -14.70 -9.91
CA GLU A 20 9.09 -15.01 -8.52
C GLU A 20 8.32 -13.84 -7.92
N THR A 21 7.00 -14.00 -7.79
CA THR A 21 6.18 -13.05 -7.04
C THR A 21 6.77 -12.94 -5.63
N PRO A 22 7.11 -11.72 -5.14
CA PRO A 22 7.63 -11.57 -3.80
C PRO A 22 6.58 -12.11 -2.82
N THR A 23 6.87 -13.26 -2.23
CA THR A 23 5.99 -13.89 -1.26
C THR A 23 6.13 -13.09 0.03
N ILE A 24 5.12 -12.27 0.35
CA ILE A 24 5.10 -11.47 1.57
C ILE A 24 5.25 -12.40 2.77
N ASP A 25 6.34 -12.25 3.52
CA ASP A 25 6.59 -13.00 4.75
C ASP A 25 5.69 -12.45 5.88
N TRP A 26 4.49 -13.00 5.96
CA TRP A 26 3.49 -12.61 6.95
C TRP A 26 3.87 -12.95 8.39
N GLU A 27 4.73 -13.94 8.61
CA GLU A 27 5.12 -14.32 9.98
C GLU A 27 6.13 -13.32 10.54
N HIS A 28 7.10 -12.90 9.72
CA HIS A 28 8.02 -11.82 10.06
C HIS A 28 7.28 -10.48 10.28
N LEU A 29 6.34 -10.12 9.40
CA LEU A 29 5.51 -8.92 9.58
C LEU A 29 4.71 -8.93 10.88
N ARG A 30 4.11 -10.08 11.24
CA ARG A 30 3.31 -10.22 12.47
C ARG A 30 4.14 -10.05 13.73
N ALA A 31 5.42 -10.43 13.69
CA ALA A 31 6.35 -10.24 14.81
C ALA A 31 6.75 -8.77 14.99
N MET A 32 6.85 -7.99 13.90
CA MET A 32 7.26 -6.59 13.94
C MET A 32 6.09 -5.62 14.14
N ALA A 33 4.92 -5.94 13.61
CA ALA A 33 3.79 -5.03 13.52
C ALA A 33 2.48 -5.83 13.71
N PRO A 34 1.77 -5.67 14.84
CA PRO A 34 0.62 -6.50 15.20
C PRO A 34 -0.67 -6.11 14.45
N TYR A 35 -0.57 -5.81 13.16
CA TYR A 35 -1.67 -5.42 12.30
C TYR A 35 -2.16 -6.60 11.46
N PRO A 36 -3.46 -6.70 11.16
CA PRO A 36 -3.99 -7.74 10.29
C PRO A 36 -3.64 -7.44 8.82
N LYS A 37 -3.70 -8.46 7.94
CA LYS A 37 -3.36 -8.34 6.52
C LYS A 37 -4.11 -7.20 5.80
N GLN A 38 -5.34 -6.93 6.21
CA GLN A 38 -6.18 -5.86 5.69
C GLN A 38 -5.56 -4.47 5.91
N ALA A 39 -4.83 -4.26 7.00
CA ALA A 39 -4.14 -3.01 7.28
C ALA A 39 -3.03 -2.73 6.25
N PHE A 40 -2.24 -3.77 5.93
CA PHE A 40 -1.18 -3.68 4.93
C PHE A 40 -1.76 -3.40 3.53
N ALA A 41 -2.80 -4.13 3.15
CA ALA A 41 -3.50 -3.89 1.88
C ALA A 41 -4.08 -2.46 1.81
N PHE A 42 -4.70 -1.99 2.89
CA PHE A 42 -5.21 -0.62 2.97
C PHE A 42 -4.11 0.43 2.76
N VAL A 43 -2.95 0.28 3.39
CA VAL A 43 -1.83 1.22 3.23
C VAL A 43 -1.27 1.20 1.80
N GLN A 44 -1.12 0.03 1.19
CA GLN A 44 -0.67 -0.08 -0.20
C GLN A 44 -1.65 0.56 -1.20
N GLU A 45 -2.95 0.29 -1.05
CA GLU A 45 -3.99 0.89 -1.89
C GLU A 45 -4.09 2.41 -1.66
N GLY A 46 -3.98 2.84 -0.41
CA GLY A 46 -3.99 4.25 -0.03
C GLY A 46 -2.75 5.01 -0.51
N LEU A 47 -1.58 4.38 -0.56
CA LEU A 47 -0.39 4.95 -1.18
C LEU A 47 -0.64 5.22 -2.67
N ALA A 48 -1.15 4.24 -3.41
CA ALA A 48 -1.45 4.41 -4.83
C ALA A 48 -2.48 5.52 -5.07
N PHE A 49 -3.49 5.62 -4.20
CA PHE A 49 -4.44 6.74 -4.21
C PHE A 49 -3.74 8.09 -3.99
N THR A 50 -2.89 8.16 -2.96
CA THR A 50 -2.18 9.39 -2.57
C THR A 50 -1.22 9.86 -3.66
N THR A 51 -0.38 8.97 -4.17
CA THR A 51 0.57 9.27 -5.25
C THR A 51 -0.16 9.80 -6.48
N ARG A 52 -1.30 9.20 -6.86
CA ARG A 52 -2.11 9.70 -7.99
C ARG A 52 -2.73 11.06 -7.71
N HIS A 53 -3.11 11.33 -6.46
CA HIS A 53 -3.69 12.60 -6.08
C HIS A 53 -2.65 13.73 -6.08
N VAL A 54 -1.44 13.45 -5.60
CA VAL A 54 -0.33 14.42 -5.51
C VAL A 54 0.34 14.66 -6.87
N HIS A 55 0.63 13.59 -7.61
CA HIS A 55 1.45 13.64 -8.83
C HIS A 55 0.66 13.45 -10.14
N GLY A 56 -0.66 13.22 -10.04
CA GLY A 56 -1.51 12.99 -11.21
C GLY A 56 -1.43 11.57 -11.77
N ASP A 57 -1.82 11.42 -13.04
CA ASP A 57 -1.93 10.10 -13.70
C ASP A 57 -0.54 9.51 -13.97
N PRO A 58 -0.24 8.29 -13.48
CA PRO A 58 1.06 7.69 -13.63
C PRO A 58 1.49 7.45 -15.09
N SER A 59 0.52 7.38 -16.02
CA SER A 59 0.76 7.19 -17.46
C SER A 59 1.15 8.48 -18.20
N LYS A 60 1.12 9.64 -17.54
CA LYS A 60 1.30 10.95 -18.18
C LYS A 60 2.63 11.65 -17.89
N SER A 61 3.48 11.08 -17.04
CA SER A 61 4.85 11.56 -16.80
C SER A 61 5.80 10.38 -16.54
N GLU A 62 6.95 10.32 -17.21
CA GLU A 62 7.90 9.19 -17.09
C GLU A 62 9.13 9.53 -16.23
N HIS A 63 9.25 10.75 -15.70
CA HIS A 63 10.53 11.27 -15.19
C HIS A 63 10.51 11.99 -13.84
N GLU A 64 9.41 11.93 -13.08
CA GLU A 64 9.37 12.59 -11.76
C GLU A 64 9.48 11.58 -10.63
N ASP A 65 10.31 11.92 -9.64
CA ASP A 65 10.35 11.26 -8.34
C ASP A 65 8.97 11.40 -7.68
N ARG A 66 8.12 10.38 -7.89
CA ARG A 66 6.76 10.29 -7.33
C ARG A 66 6.74 9.91 -5.85
N HIS A 67 7.71 10.43 -5.11
CA HIS A 67 7.80 10.24 -3.69
C HIS A 67 6.68 11.00 -2.99
N VAL A 68 6.12 10.43 -1.93
CA VAL A 68 5.18 11.11 -1.04
C VAL A 68 5.78 11.08 0.36
N SER A 69 5.78 12.21 1.05
CA SER A 69 6.25 12.27 2.44
C SER A 69 5.32 11.47 3.35
N GLY A 70 5.80 11.10 4.55
CA GLY A 70 4.96 10.42 5.55
C GLY A 70 3.70 11.21 5.91
N GLN A 71 3.80 12.54 6.00
CA GLN A 71 2.66 13.43 6.26
C GLN A 71 1.67 13.43 5.10
N GLN A 72 2.14 13.55 3.86
CA GLN A 72 1.28 13.47 2.67
C GLN A 72 0.57 12.12 2.59
N LEU A 73 1.27 11.04 2.92
CA LEU A 73 0.68 9.71 2.98
C LEU A 73 -0.37 9.61 4.09
N CYS A 74 -0.13 10.17 5.28
CA CYS A 74 -1.14 10.20 6.35
C CYS A 74 -2.42 10.92 5.91
N GLU A 75 -2.29 12.08 5.26
CA GLU A 75 -3.43 12.85 4.74
C GLU A 75 -4.16 12.08 3.64
N GLY A 76 -3.43 11.51 2.68
CA GLY A 76 -4.02 10.72 1.63
C GLY A 76 -4.70 9.44 2.14
N LEU A 77 -4.17 8.79 3.18
CA LEU A 77 -4.81 7.64 3.84
C LEU A 77 -6.11 8.03 4.56
N ARG A 78 -6.16 9.22 5.19
CA ARG A 78 -7.42 9.75 5.74
C ARG A 78 -8.47 9.89 4.65
N ASP A 79 -8.11 10.59 3.58
CA ASP A 79 -9.03 10.91 2.49
C ASP A 79 -9.49 9.64 1.78
N TYR A 80 -8.57 8.68 1.61
CA TYR A 80 -8.86 7.36 1.07
C TYR A 80 -9.82 6.57 1.96
N ALA A 81 -9.61 6.56 3.28
CA ALA A 81 -10.49 5.89 4.23
C ALA A 81 -11.90 6.51 4.21
N ILE A 82 -12.00 7.84 4.22
CA ILE A 82 -13.28 8.56 4.16
C ILE A 82 -13.99 8.25 2.85
N LYS A 83 -13.28 8.32 1.73
CA LYS A 83 -13.86 8.03 0.41
C LYS A 83 -14.39 6.60 0.32
N ARG A 84 -13.70 5.63 0.92
CA ARG A 84 -14.04 4.20 0.80
C ARG A 84 -15.10 3.75 1.81
N TYR A 85 -15.05 4.26 3.04
CA TYR A 85 -15.84 3.75 4.15
C TYR A 85 -16.79 4.80 4.76
N GLY A 86 -16.68 6.07 4.34
CA GLY A 86 -17.50 7.15 4.85
C GLY A 86 -17.45 7.25 6.37
N LEU A 87 -18.63 7.32 6.99
CA LEU A 87 -18.78 7.40 8.45
C LEU A 87 -18.23 6.18 9.20
N MET A 88 -17.98 5.07 8.51
CA MET A 88 -17.39 3.87 9.10
C MET A 88 -15.86 3.87 9.08
N ALA A 89 -15.21 4.87 8.46
CA ALA A 89 -13.76 4.92 8.29
C ALA A 89 -13.00 4.66 9.60
N ARG A 90 -13.32 5.40 10.67
CA ARG A 90 -12.67 5.22 11.97
C ARG A 90 -12.89 3.83 12.55
N SER A 91 -14.12 3.31 12.48
CA SER A 91 -14.46 1.99 13.02
C SER A 91 -13.72 0.87 12.30
N VAL A 92 -13.58 0.97 10.98
CA VAL A 92 -12.84 0.00 10.15
C VAL A 92 -11.35 0.05 10.49
N LEU A 93 -10.74 1.25 10.55
CA LEU A 93 -9.33 1.41 10.91
C LEU A 93 -9.04 0.87 12.33
N ASN A 94 -9.92 1.18 13.30
CA ASN A 94 -9.82 0.69 14.66
C ASN A 94 -9.93 -0.85 14.74
N HIS A 95 -10.81 -1.46 13.94
CA HIS A 95 -10.90 -2.92 13.85
C HIS A 95 -9.60 -3.56 13.32
N TRP A 96 -8.82 -2.81 12.54
CA TRP A 96 -7.50 -3.20 12.08
C TRP A 96 -6.35 -2.74 12.99
N ARG A 97 -6.66 -2.25 14.20
CA ARG A 97 -5.71 -1.75 15.20
C ARG A 97 -4.92 -0.53 14.74
N ILE A 98 -5.46 0.22 13.77
CA ILE A 98 -4.92 1.51 13.35
C ILE A 98 -5.71 2.57 14.11
N GLU A 99 -5.07 3.19 15.10
CA GLU A 99 -5.72 4.12 16.02
C GLU A 99 -5.17 5.55 15.92
N ARG A 100 -3.98 5.70 15.32
CA ARG A 100 -3.28 6.96 15.13
C ARG A 100 -2.37 6.92 13.90
N THR A 101 -1.88 8.09 13.48
CA THR A 101 -1.02 8.22 12.30
C THR A 101 0.28 7.45 12.43
N ASP A 102 0.81 7.30 13.65
CA ASP A 102 2.00 6.51 13.98
C ASP A 102 1.87 5.05 13.50
N ASP A 103 0.66 4.49 13.52
CA ASP A 103 0.40 3.11 13.10
C ASP A 103 0.58 2.95 11.59
N PHE A 104 0.26 3.98 10.79
CA PHE A 104 0.58 3.98 9.37
C PHE A 104 2.08 3.91 9.13
N GLY A 105 2.87 4.68 9.89
CA GLY A 105 4.32 4.64 9.82
C GLY A 105 4.88 3.25 10.11
N ARG A 106 4.37 2.59 11.16
CA ARG A 106 4.78 1.21 11.50
C ARG A 106 4.48 0.21 10.39
N ILE A 107 3.30 0.32 9.76
CA ILE A 107 2.93 -0.52 8.62
C ILE A 107 3.84 -0.25 7.41
N VAL A 108 4.09 1.02 7.09
CA VAL A 108 4.96 1.44 5.98
C VAL A 108 6.38 0.91 6.18
N PHE A 109 6.96 1.06 7.37
CA PHE A 109 8.31 0.58 7.66
C PHE A 109 8.40 -0.94 7.67
N ALA A 110 7.35 -1.63 8.11
CA ALA A 110 7.29 -3.08 7.98
C ALA A 110 7.22 -3.54 6.51
N LEU A 111 6.50 -2.80 5.64
CA LEU A 111 6.48 -3.04 4.19
C LEU A 111 7.84 -2.74 3.52
N ILE A 112 8.57 -1.73 4.00
CA ILE A 112 9.93 -1.44 3.53
C ILE A 112 10.89 -2.57 3.90
N ASP A 113 10.82 -3.08 5.12
CA ASP A 113 11.72 -4.14 5.61
C ASP A 113 11.63 -5.41 4.76
N ILE A 114 10.44 -5.75 4.28
CA ILE A 114 10.22 -6.91 3.39
C ILE A 114 10.39 -6.59 1.90
N GLY A 115 10.82 -5.37 1.54
CA GLY A 115 11.04 -4.94 0.16
C GLY A 115 9.77 -4.67 -0.66
N ALA A 116 8.60 -4.57 -0.03
CA ALA A 116 7.34 -4.27 -0.70
C ALA A 116 7.12 -2.76 -0.96
N MET A 117 7.90 -1.90 -0.29
CA MET A 117 7.93 -0.45 -0.50
C MET A 117 9.38 0.05 -0.46
N SER A 118 9.65 1.16 -1.17
CA SER A 118 10.92 1.86 -1.12
C SER A 118 10.82 3.10 -0.22
N ARG A 119 11.95 3.48 0.38
CA ARG A 119 12.13 4.72 1.14
C ARG A 119 13.24 5.56 0.52
N THR A 120 13.24 6.84 0.82
CA THR A 120 14.39 7.73 0.64
C THR A 120 15.22 7.81 1.92
N ASP A 121 16.43 8.36 1.82
CA ASP A 121 17.32 8.56 2.96
C ASP A 121 16.78 9.55 4.00
N ARG A 122 15.77 10.36 3.62
CA ARG A 122 15.16 11.39 4.47
C ARG A 122 13.94 10.90 5.22
N ASP A 123 13.29 9.84 4.74
CA ASP A 123 12.06 9.35 5.36
C ASP A 123 12.36 8.75 6.73
N CYS A 124 11.60 9.14 7.75
CA CYS A 124 11.75 8.62 9.10
C CYS A 124 10.38 8.27 9.69
N LEU A 125 10.38 7.44 10.73
CA LEU A 125 9.13 7.05 11.39
C LEU A 125 8.43 8.26 12.04
N ASP A 126 9.22 9.27 12.44
CA ASP A 126 8.72 10.51 13.04
C ASP A 126 7.86 11.32 12.07
N ASP A 127 7.97 11.10 10.76
CA ASP A 127 7.11 11.74 9.75
C ASP A 127 5.63 11.36 9.89
N PHE A 128 5.34 10.31 10.65
CA PHE A 128 4.00 9.80 10.90
C PHE A 128 3.47 10.17 12.29
N TYR A 129 4.29 10.77 13.16
CA TYR A 129 3.89 11.03 14.54
C TYR A 129 2.98 12.24 14.67
N SER A 130 1.80 12.00 15.26
CA SER A 130 0.84 13.06 15.61
C SER A 130 0.48 14.01 14.46
N VAL A 131 0.44 13.52 13.22
CA VAL A 131 0.11 14.34 12.03
C VAL A 131 -1.33 14.87 12.16
N TYR A 132 -2.25 14.05 12.66
CA TYR A 132 -3.59 14.48 13.09
C TYR A 132 -4.18 13.51 14.12
N SER A 133 -5.21 13.98 14.84
CA SER A 133 -6.06 13.13 15.67
C SER A 133 -7.12 12.42 14.83
N PHE A 134 -7.28 11.10 15.04
CA PHE A 134 -8.34 10.32 14.40
C PHE A 134 -9.75 10.75 14.86
N GLU A 135 -9.88 11.30 16.07
CA GLU A 135 -11.15 11.80 16.56
C GLU A 135 -11.64 12.98 15.71
N ASP A 136 -10.75 13.93 15.45
CA ASP A 136 -11.07 15.10 14.63
C ASP A 136 -11.23 14.70 13.16
N ALA A 137 -10.24 13.97 12.62
CA ALA A 137 -10.13 13.63 11.20
C ALA A 137 -11.31 12.79 10.69
N PHE A 138 -11.91 11.95 11.54
CA PHE A 138 -13.04 11.10 11.19
C PHE A 138 -14.34 11.47 11.93
N SER A 139 -14.43 12.69 12.46
CA SER A 139 -15.67 13.21 13.03
C SER A 139 -16.78 13.26 11.96
N ASN A 140 -18.03 13.01 12.37
CA ASN A 140 -19.17 12.99 11.44
C ASN A 140 -19.24 14.26 10.57
N GLN A 141 -18.99 15.42 11.19
CA GLN A 141 -18.97 16.70 10.50
C GLN A 141 -17.92 16.73 9.38
N ARG A 142 -16.66 16.41 9.70
CA ARG A 142 -15.58 16.40 8.68
C ARG A 142 -15.82 15.37 7.58
N VAL A 143 -16.35 14.21 7.93
CA VAL A 143 -16.66 13.16 6.96
C VAL A 143 -17.78 13.62 6.00
N ILE A 144 -18.84 14.22 6.53
CA ILE A 144 -19.94 14.75 5.70
C ILE A 144 -19.44 15.88 4.78
N GLU A 145 -18.62 16.79 5.30
CA GLU A 145 -17.97 17.85 4.51
C GLU A 145 -17.12 17.26 3.38
N SER A 146 -16.29 16.25 3.68
CA SER A 146 -15.44 15.61 2.66
C SER A 146 -16.23 14.90 1.56
N LEU A 147 -17.40 14.32 1.90
CA LEU A 147 -18.24 13.60 0.94
C LEU A 147 -19.17 14.52 0.13
N GLY A 148 -19.53 15.69 0.65
CA GLY A 148 -20.47 16.63 0.02
C GLY A 148 -19.88 17.50 -1.09
N HIS A 149 -18.57 17.44 -1.32
CA HIS A 149 -17.85 18.28 -2.30
C HIS A 149 -17.47 17.53 -3.60
N ASN A 150 -18.17 16.44 -3.95
CA ASN A 150 -17.92 15.64 -5.16
C ASN A 150 -19.12 15.63 -6.11
#